data_AF-A0A916S3A2-F1
#
_entry.id   AF-A0A916S3A2-F1
#
_cell.length_a   1.000
_cell.length_b   1.000
_cell.length_c   1.000
_cell.angle_alpha   90.00
_cell.angle_beta   90.00
_cell.angle_gamma   90.00
#
_symmetry.space_group_name_H-M   'P 1'
#
loop_
_entity.id
_entity.type
_entity.pdbx_description
1 polymer ?
#
loop_
_entity_poly.entity_id
_entity_poly.type
_entity_poly.pdbx_seq_one_letter_code
_entity_poly.pdbx_strand_id
1 'polypeptide(L)'
;MARREFSRKTKREALERAGGHCEKCKAALKVGEGEVDHILPDVLGGEPVLANAQVLCRVCHAQKTADDIRRTRKADRQRDKHSGAMRNRPKLVGQAFPKASKHPSIDKNALPPLARPQLFR
;
A
#
# COMPACT_ATOMS: atom_id res chain seq x y z
N MET A 1 -8.68 10.15 17.54
CA MET A 1 -8.49 11.57 17.15
C MET A 1 -9.23 11.80 15.85
N ALA A 2 -9.98 12.89 15.75
CA ALA A 2 -10.65 13.26 14.50
C ALA A 2 -9.61 13.64 13.44
N ARG A 3 -9.81 13.21 12.19
CA ARG A 3 -8.94 13.53 11.05
C ARG A 3 -9.02 15.04 10.79
N ARG A 4 -7.88 15.71 10.65
CA ARG A 4 -7.84 17.10 10.18
C ARG A 4 -8.26 17.13 8.71
N GLU A 5 -9.33 17.84 8.40
CA GLU A 5 -9.79 18.03 7.03
C GLU A 5 -9.15 19.25 6.37
N PHE A 6 -9.02 19.20 5.04
CA PHE A 6 -8.64 20.37 4.26
C PHE A 6 -9.69 21.47 4.35
N SER A 7 -9.23 22.72 4.46
CA SER A 7 -10.09 23.89 4.36
C SER A 7 -10.74 23.97 2.97
N ARG A 8 -11.89 24.66 2.86
CA ARG A 8 -12.55 24.91 1.56
C ARG A 8 -11.61 25.60 0.56
N LYS A 9 -10.76 26.50 1.05
CA LYS A 9 -9.75 27.22 0.24
C LYS A 9 -8.74 26.23 -0.37
N THR A 10 -8.16 25.36 0.46
CA THR A 10 -7.18 24.35 0.02
C THR A 10 -7.78 23.36 -0.97
N LYS A 11 -9.03 22.92 -0.75
CA LYS A 11 -9.74 22.03 -1.69
C LYS A 11 -9.92 22.68 -3.06
N ARG A 12 -10.30 23.97 -3.11
CA ARG A 12 -10.44 24.72 -4.36
C ARG A 12 -9.10 24.85 -5.09
N GLU A 13 -8.05 25.27 -4.38
CA GLU A 13 -6.71 25.44 -4.96
C GLU A 13 -6.15 24.11 -5.50
N ALA A 14 -6.39 22.99 -4.82
CA ALA A 14 -6.00 21.66 -5.30
C ALA A 14 -6.75 21.27 -6.59
N LEU A 15 -8.06 21.53 -6.67
CA LEU A 15 -8.86 21.27 -7.86
C LEU A 15 -8.45 22.14 -9.05
N GLU A 16 -8.15 23.43 -8.80
CA GLU A 16 -7.61 24.34 -9.81
C GLU A 16 -6.24 23.86 -10.33
N ARG A 17 -5.34 23.46 -9.42
CA ARG A 17 -4.03 22.88 -9.76
C ARG A 17 -4.14 21.60 -10.59
N ALA A 18 -5.12 20.76 -10.30
CA ALA A 18 -5.34 19.50 -11.01
C ALA A 18 -5.97 19.69 -12.40
N GLY A 19 -6.54 20.87 -12.69
CA GLY A 19 -7.11 21.19 -14.00
C GLY A 19 -8.16 20.20 -14.48
N GLY A 20 -8.94 19.63 -13.56
CA GLY A 20 -9.95 18.60 -13.88
C GLY A 20 -9.39 17.22 -14.22
N HIS A 21 -8.15 16.91 -13.85
CA HIS A 21 -7.53 15.61 -14.09
C HIS A 21 -7.09 14.95 -12.76
N CYS A 22 -7.09 13.62 -12.73
CA CYS A 22 -6.53 12.87 -11.60
C CYS A 22 -5.01 13.00 -11.60
N GLU A 23 -4.39 13.39 -10.48
CA GLU A 23 -2.94 13.58 -10.40
C GLU A 23 -2.16 12.25 -10.47
N LYS A 24 -2.82 11.12 -10.19
CA LYS A 24 -2.20 9.78 -10.24
C LYS A 24 -2.31 9.13 -11.62
N CYS A 25 -3.52 9.00 -12.15
CA CYS A 25 -3.76 8.31 -13.43
C CYS A 25 -3.95 9.23 -14.63
N LYS A 26 -3.97 10.56 -14.42
CA LYS A 26 -4.16 11.59 -15.46
C LYS A 26 -5.49 11.50 -16.22
N ALA A 27 -6.43 10.68 -15.76
CA ALA A 27 -7.76 10.62 -16.35
C ALA A 27 -8.52 11.94 -16.10
N ALA A 28 -9.30 12.38 -17.09
CA ALA A 28 -10.20 13.51 -16.95
C ALA A 28 -11.30 13.16 -15.93
N LEU A 29 -11.57 14.09 -15.02
CA LEU A 29 -12.56 14.01 -13.96
C LEU A 29 -13.75 14.90 -14.33
N LYS A 30 -14.97 14.39 -14.20
CA LYS A 30 -16.15 15.26 -14.28
C LYS A 30 -16.29 16.07 -12.99
N VAL A 31 -17.07 17.15 -13.08
CA VAL A 31 -17.40 17.99 -11.93
C VAL A 31 -18.04 17.11 -10.84
N GLY A 32 -17.43 17.07 -9.66
CA GLY A 32 -17.88 16.26 -8.52
C GLY A 32 -17.30 14.84 -8.42
N GLU A 33 -16.56 14.36 -9.43
CA GLU A 33 -15.94 13.02 -9.38
C GLU A 33 -14.52 13.02 -8.77
N GLY A 34 -13.90 14.19 -8.68
CA GLY A 34 -12.57 14.37 -8.10
C GLY A 34 -12.63 14.54 -6.59
N GLU A 35 -11.95 13.66 -5.86
CA GLU A 35 -11.83 13.72 -4.40
C GLU A 35 -10.46 14.28 -4.02
N VAL A 36 -10.43 15.24 -3.09
CA VAL A 36 -9.18 15.82 -2.55
C VAL A 36 -8.77 15.02 -1.32
N ASP A 37 -7.63 14.36 -1.40
CA ASP A 37 -7.11 13.49 -0.34
C ASP A 37 -5.67 13.87 0.03
N HIS A 38 -5.21 13.42 1.20
CA HIS A 38 -3.89 13.75 1.74
C HIS A 38 -2.82 12.83 1.14
N ILE A 39 -1.71 13.34 0.59
CA ILE A 39 -0.61 12.49 0.10
C ILE A 39 -0.06 11.63 1.24
N LEU A 40 0.26 12.26 2.36
CA LEU A 40 0.55 11.60 3.64
C LEU A 40 -0.69 11.66 4.54
N PRO A 41 -1.22 10.53 5.03
CA PRO A 41 -2.36 10.53 5.95
C PRO A 41 -2.10 11.34 7.22
N ASP A 42 -3.12 12.04 7.71
CA ASP A 42 -3.07 12.83 8.95
C ASP A 42 -2.63 11.99 10.17
N VAL A 43 -3.05 10.73 10.24
CA VAL A 43 -2.66 9.78 11.30
C VAL A 43 -1.14 9.55 11.35
N LEU A 44 -0.45 9.73 10.22
CA LEU A 44 1.01 9.61 10.09
C LEU A 44 1.71 10.98 10.10
N GLY A 45 1.02 12.05 10.50
CA GLY A 45 1.58 13.40 10.58
C GLY A 45 1.34 14.27 9.34
N GLY A 46 0.47 13.85 8.42
CA GLY A 46 0.14 14.65 7.24
C GLY A 46 -0.65 15.92 7.58
N GLU A 47 -0.06 17.09 7.35
CA GLU A 47 -0.74 18.36 7.58
C GLU A 47 -1.73 18.69 6.45
N PRO A 48 -2.84 19.41 6.74
CA PRO A 48 -3.84 19.80 5.74
C PRO A 48 -3.39 21.02 4.90
N VAL A 49 -2.18 20.96 4.36
CA VAL A 49 -1.58 21.99 3.51
C VAL A 49 -1.76 21.67 2.03
N LEU A 50 -1.73 22.68 1.15
CA LEU A 50 -1.89 22.49 -0.30
C LEU A 50 -0.85 21.53 -0.88
N ALA A 51 0.38 21.57 -0.37
CA ALA A 51 1.46 20.67 -0.78
C ALA A 51 1.19 19.19 -0.44
N ASN A 52 0.32 18.92 0.54
CA ASN A 52 -0.09 17.57 0.93
C ASN A 52 -1.48 17.20 0.36
N ALA A 53 -2.14 18.10 -0.37
CA ALA A 53 -3.42 17.82 -1.01
C ALA A 53 -3.19 17.29 -2.43
N GLN A 54 -3.87 16.20 -2.79
CA GLN A 54 -3.87 15.64 -4.13
C GLN A 54 -5.29 15.32 -4.60
N VAL A 55 -5.58 15.58 -5.87
CA VAL A 55 -6.87 15.26 -6.48
C VAL A 55 -6.81 13.88 -7.12
N LEU A 56 -7.71 12.99 -6.69
CA LEU A 56 -7.80 11.62 -7.19
C LEU A 56 -9.19 11.30 -7.75
N CYS A 57 -9.23 10.41 -8.75
CA CYS A 57 -10.47 9.74 -9.12
C CYS A 57 -10.84 8.68 -8.07
N ARG A 58 -12.12 8.31 -8.03
CA ARG A 58 -12.66 7.30 -7.11
C ARG A 58 -11.85 6.00 -7.06
N VAL A 59 -11.39 5.49 -8.20
CA VAL A 59 -10.59 4.25 -8.27
C VAL A 59 -9.22 4.43 -7.63
N CYS A 60 -8.53 5.52 -7.96
CA CYS A 60 -7.22 5.84 -7.40
C CYS A 60 -7.31 6.11 -5.89
N HIS A 61 -8.39 6.79 -5.47
CA HIS A 61 -8.66 7.07 -4.07
C HIS A 61 -8.93 5.79 -3.27
N ALA A 62 -9.71 4.84 -3.81
CA ALA A 62 -9.95 3.55 -3.17
C ALA A 62 -8.66 2.73 -2.99
N GLN A 63 -7.81 2.67 -4.03
CA GLN A 63 -6.50 2.01 -3.94
C GLN A 63 -5.61 2.64 -2.87
N LYS A 64 -5.53 3.98 -2.87
CA LYS A 64 -4.75 4.72 -1.88
C LYS A 64 -5.25 4.47 -0.47
N THR A 65 -6.56 4.52 -0.27
CA THR A 65 -7.20 4.26 1.03
C THR A 65 -6.80 2.89 1.59
N ALA A 66 -6.79 1.86 0.75
CA ALA A 66 -6.34 0.52 1.16
C ALA A 66 -4.86 0.50 1.59
N ASP A 67 -3.99 1.18 0.85
CA ASP A 67 -2.57 1.30 1.19
C ASP A 67 -2.34 2.11 2.48
N ASP A 68 -3.10 3.18 2.67
CA ASP A 68 -3.02 4.03 3.87
C ASP A 68 -3.49 3.30 5.12
N ILE A 69 -4.56 2.49 5.02
CA ILE A 69 -5.00 1.61 6.10
C ILE A 69 -3.90 0.62 6.45
N ARG A 70 -3.23 0.03 5.44
CA ARG A 70 -2.10 -0.89 5.67
C ARG A 70 -0.95 -0.20 6.40
N ARG A 71 -0.60 1.03 6.00
CA ARG A 71 0.47 1.83 6.63
C ARG A 71 0.10 2.22 8.06
N THR A 72 -1.11 2.70 8.28
CA THR A 72 -1.64 3.08 9.61
C THR A 72 -1.58 1.90 10.57
N ARG A 73 -2.12 0.74 10.18
CA ARG A 73 -2.07 -0.48 11.00
C ARG A 73 -0.63 -0.94 11.29
N LYS A 74 0.32 -0.71 10.37
CA LYS A 74 1.73 -1.01 10.62
C LYS A 74 2.30 -0.05 11.68
N ALA A 75 2.01 1.25 11.57
CA ALA A 75 2.44 2.25 12.55
C ALA A 75 1.84 1.95 13.94
N ASP A 76 0.56 1.59 14.02
CA ASP A 76 -0.10 1.18 15.27
C ASP A 76 0.63 0.02 15.94
N ARG A 77 0.89 -1.07 15.19
CA ARG A 77 1.65 -2.21 15.71
C ARG A 77 3.07 -1.85 16.15
N GLN A 78 3.71 -0.89 15.51
CA GLN A 78 5.03 -0.42 15.91
C GLN A 78 4.94 0.38 17.22
N ARG A 79 3.93 1.24 17.36
CA ARG A 79 3.65 1.97 18.61
C ARG A 79 3.34 1.02 19.76
N ASP A 80 2.49 0.04 19.54
CA ASP A 80 2.11 -0.96 20.56
C ASP A 80 3.29 -1.80 21.04
N LYS A 81 4.23 -2.12 20.13
CA LYS A 81 5.48 -2.79 20.47
C LYS A 81 6.41 -1.90 21.28
N HIS A 82 6.50 -0.62 20.93
CA HIS A 82 7.37 0.33 21.63
C HIS A 82 6.82 0.70 23.01
N SER A 83 5.49 0.83 23.16
CA SER A 83 4.84 1.13 24.44
C SER A 83 4.78 -0.08 25.38
N GLY A 84 5.08 -1.28 24.90
CA GLY A 84 4.94 -2.52 25.65
C GLY A 84 3.49 -2.97 25.84
N ALA A 85 2.51 -2.29 25.22
CA ALA A 85 1.10 -2.66 25.28
C ALA A 85 0.84 -4.07 24.71
N MET A 86 1.66 -4.51 23.75
CA MET A 86 1.68 -5.90 23.28
C MET A 86 2.94 -6.61 23.75
N ARG A 87 2.78 -7.68 24.54
CA ARG A 87 3.88 -8.62 24.83
C ARG A 87 4.26 -9.36 23.56
N ASN A 88 5.55 -9.38 23.23
CA ASN A 88 6.05 -10.24 22.15
C ASN A 88 5.65 -11.69 22.44
N ARG A 89 4.92 -12.31 21.51
CA ARG A 89 4.62 -13.74 21.59
C ARG A 89 5.95 -14.49 21.73
N PRO A 90 6.09 -15.42 22.69
CA PRO A 90 7.32 -16.17 22.83
C PRO A 90 7.63 -16.85 21.50
N LYS A 91 8.93 -16.90 21.14
CA LYS A 91 9.38 -17.70 19.99
C LYS A 91 8.85 -19.11 20.19
N LEU A 92 8.34 -19.73 19.12
CA LEU A 92 7.92 -21.13 19.18
C LEU A 92 9.12 -21.95 19.65
N VAL A 93 9.01 -22.49 20.86
CA VAL A 93 10.02 -23.38 21.43
C VAL A 93 9.64 -24.77 20.95
N GLY A 94 10.10 -25.14 19.77
CA GLY A 94 9.87 -26.44 19.15
C GLY A 94 11.16 -26.99 18.58
N GLN A 95 11.21 -28.31 18.37
CA GLN A 95 12.34 -28.93 17.69
C GLN A 95 12.49 -28.31 16.29
N ALA A 96 13.72 -27.94 15.92
CA ALA A 96 13.99 -27.47 14.56
C ALA A 96 13.57 -28.56 13.57
N PHE A 97 13.09 -28.16 12.39
CA PHE A 97 12.86 -29.11 11.31
C PHE A 97 14.14 -29.92 11.06
N PRO A 98 14.02 -31.26 10.88
CA PRO A 98 15.19 -32.08 10.61
C PRO A 98 15.91 -31.54 9.37
N LYS A 99 17.25 -31.45 9.45
CA LYS A 99 18.05 -31.10 8.27
C LYS A 99 17.80 -32.16 7.20
N ALA A 100 17.18 -31.77 6.09
CA ALA A 100 17.11 -32.63 4.93
C ALA A 100 18.53 -32.99 4.49
N SER A 101 18.76 -34.24 4.11
CA SER A 101 19.99 -34.61 3.44
C SER A 101 20.12 -33.75 2.18
N LYS A 102 21.34 -33.24 1.92
CA LYS A 102 21.61 -32.59 0.64
C LYS A 102 21.36 -33.64 -0.44
N HIS A 103 20.35 -33.46 -1.29
CA HIS A 103 20.23 -34.26 -2.49
C HIS A 103 21.50 -34.08 -3.33
N PRO A 104 22.05 -35.16 -3.91
CA PRO A 104 23.17 -35.04 -4.83
C PRO A 104 22.79 -34.09 -5.97
N SER A 105 23.74 -33.29 -6.43
CA SER A 105 23.55 -32.45 -7.62
C SER A 105 23.15 -33.34 -8.78
N ILE A 106 21.96 -33.11 -9.34
CA ILE A 106 21.51 -33.80 -10.54
C ILE A 106 22.26 -33.20 -11.73
N ASP A 107 22.82 -34.04 -12.59
CA ASP A 107 23.31 -33.58 -13.88
C ASP A 107 22.12 -33.16 -14.75
N LYS A 108 21.98 -31.85 -14.97
CA LYS A 108 20.87 -31.28 -15.74
C LYS A 108 20.90 -31.72 -17.21
N ASN A 109 22.05 -32.14 -17.73
CA ASN A 109 22.20 -32.62 -19.10
C ASN A 109 21.73 -34.07 -19.27
N ALA A 110 21.66 -34.83 -18.16
CA ALA A 110 21.14 -36.19 -18.15
C ALA A 110 19.60 -36.24 -17.99
N LEU A 111 18.95 -35.09 -17.77
CA LEU A 111 17.49 -35.01 -17.66
C LEU A 111 16.86 -35.09 -19.05
N PRO A 112 15.78 -35.88 -19.23
CA PRO A 112 15.05 -35.89 -20.49
C PRO A 112 14.44 -34.50 -20.75
N PRO A 113 14.38 -34.06 -22.02
CA PRO A 113 13.74 -32.79 -22.36
C PRO A 113 12.28 -32.82 -21.91
N LEU A 114 11.86 -31.78 -21.19
CA LEU A 114 10.45 -31.61 -20.82
C LEU A 114 9.59 -31.58 -22.08
N ALA A 115 8.46 -32.28 -22.04
CA ALA A 115 7.49 -32.25 -23.13
C ALA A 115 7.06 -30.80 -23.37
N ARG A 116 7.10 -30.36 -24.63
CA ARG A 116 6.58 -29.04 -25.00
C ARG A 116 5.08 -29.01 -24.75
N PRO A 117 4.57 -28.11 -23.90
CA PRO A 117 3.13 -27.98 -23.71
C PRO A 117 2.49 -27.57 -25.05
N GLN A 118 1.41 -28.26 -25.44
CA GLN A 118 0.62 -27.86 -26.59
C GLN A 118 -0.15 -26.59 -26.23
N LEU A 119 0.35 -25.44 -26.67
CA LEU A 119 -0.24 -24.13 -26.42
C LEU A 119 -1.53 -23.89 -27.22
N PHE A 120 -1.82 -24.73 -28.22
CA PHE A 120 -3.01 -24.64 -29.05
C PHE A 120 -3.59 -26.05 -29.29
N ARG A 121 -4.91 -26.18 -29.09
CA ARG A 121 -5.76 -27.28 -29.51
C ARG A 121 -6.66 -26.78 -30.63
#